data_AF-A0A0B5BQI4-F1
#
_entry.id   AF-A0A0B5BQI4-F1
#
_cell.length_a   1.000
_cell.length_b   1.000
_cell.length_c   1.000
_cell.angle_alpha   90.00
_cell.angle_beta   90.00
_cell.angle_gamma   90.00
#
_symmetry.space_group_name_H-M   'P 1'
#
loop_
_entity.id
_entity.type
_entity.pdbx_description
1 polymer ?
#
loop_
_entity_poly.entity_id
_entity_poly.type
_entity_poly.pdbx_seq_one_letter_code
_entity_poly.pdbx_strand_id
1 'polypeptide(L)'
;MKSVRNALNRRAKGEKGFTLVELLVVVIIIGILSAVAVPIYLNQRKAAWNSTIQSDVKNASLVVETAMTANNGKFDNGWAGTYSPGKAKLGTSDQEITVSKDVTIVIAKGADSNNYTITGTDSNSGTKQYTYDSANGAISESAKAAAPAKP
;
A
#
# COMPACT_ATOMS: atom_id res chain seq x y z
N MET A 1 56.98 24.67 15.49
CA MET A 1 57.75 23.47 15.03
C MET A 1 57.05 22.11 15.20
N LYS A 2 55.96 21.97 15.96
CA LYS A 2 55.24 20.68 16.11
C LYS A 2 54.40 20.31 14.87
N SER A 3 53.89 21.28 14.10
CA SER A 3 53.06 21.02 12.91
C SER A 3 53.83 20.39 11.74
N VAL A 4 55.07 20.84 11.50
CA VAL A 4 55.93 20.32 10.42
C VAL A 4 56.32 18.86 10.68
N ARG A 5 56.61 18.50 11.93
CA ARG A 5 56.89 17.11 12.34
C ARG A 5 55.67 16.20 12.14
N ASN A 6 54.46 16.69 12.41
CA ASN A 6 53.23 15.91 12.19
C ASN A 6 52.93 15.70 10.70
N ALA A 7 53.16 16.70 9.84
CA ALA A 7 52.96 16.56 8.39
C ALA A 7 53.93 15.55 7.75
N LEU A 8 55.19 15.53 8.20
CA LEU A 8 56.18 14.55 7.77
C LEU A 8 55.84 13.14 8.26
N ASN A 9 55.36 13.00 9.51
CA ASN A 9 54.89 11.72 10.06
C ASN A 9 53.69 11.15 9.29
N ARG A 10 52.77 11.97 8.78
CA ARG A 10 51.63 11.50 7.97
C ARG A 10 52.05 10.90 6.63
N ARG A 11 53.04 11.53 5.95
CA ARG A 11 53.62 10.98 4.72
C ARG A 11 54.45 9.72 4.99
N ALA A 12 55.21 9.69 6.09
CA ALA A 12 55.98 8.51 6.50
C ALA A 12 55.10 7.33 6.91
N LYS A 13 53.92 7.59 7.47
CA LYS A 13 52.89 6.58 7.79
C LYS A 13 52.10 6.08 6.57
N GLY A 14 52.34 6.63 5.38
CA GLY A 14 51.69 6.17 4.14
C GLY A 14 50.16 6.32 4.16
N GLU A 15 49.63 7.32 4.87
CA GLU A 15 48.18 7.62 4.86
C GLU A 15 47.76 8.06 3.45
N LYS A 16 47.35 7.09 2.61
CA LYS A 16 46.86 7.32 1.25
C LYS A 16 45.45 7.92 1.30
N GLY A 17 45.26 9.06 0.66
CA GLY A 17 43.93 9.60 0.40
C GLY A 17 43.19 8.77 -0.66
N PHE A 18 41.86 8.81 -0.64
CA PHE A 18 41.00 8.16 -1.62
C PHE A 18 41.30 8.70 -3.02
N THR A 19 41.49 7.83 -4.02
CA THR A 19 41.73 8.27 -5.40
C THR A 19 40.42 8.60 -6.10
N LEU A 20 40.45 9.55 -7.04
CA LEU A 20 39.28 9.87 -7.86
C LEU A 20 38.83 8.68 -8.72
N VAL A 21 39.78 7.81 -9.10
CA VAL A 21 39.49 6.60 -9.89
C VAL A 21 38.73 5.56 -9.05
N GLU A 22 39.08 5.39 -7.77
CA GLU A 22 38.33 4.52 -6.86
C GLU A 22 36.90 5.01 -6.69
N LEU A 23 36.67 6.32 -6.54
CA LEU A 23 35.29 6.84 -6.48
C LEU A 23 34.56 6.68 -7.82
N LEU A 24 35.25 6.87 -8.95
CA LEU A 24 34.67 6.74 -10.28
C LEU A 24 34.13 5.32 -10.55
N VAL A 25 34.94 4.30 -10.25
CA VAL A 25 34.52 2.91 -10.47
C VAL A 25 33.33 2.55 -9.58
N VAL A 26 33.32 3.02 -8.34
CA VAL A 26 32.20 2.78 -7.41
C VAL A 26 30.90 3.40 -7.94
N VAL A 27 30.92 4.65 -8.42
CA VAL A 27 29.72 5.30 -8.95
C VAL A 27 29.20 4.62 -10.23
N ILE A 28 30.09 4.05 -11.05
CA ILE A 28 29.69 3.27 -12.23
C ILE A 28 28.97 1.99 -11.81
N ILE A 29 29.52 1.25 -10.85
CA ILE A 29 28.92 -0.01 -10.39
C ILE A 29 27.54 0.24 -9.76
N ILE A 30 27.41 1.21 -8.84
CA ILE A 30 26.09 1.54 -8.25
C ILE A 30 25.12 2.10 -9.31
N GLY A 31 25.63 2.78 -10.35
CA GLY A 31 24.84 3.23 -11.49
C GLY A 31 24.18 2.06 -12.22
N ILE A 32 24.95 1.02 -12.55
CA ILE A 32 24.44 -0.19 -13.21
C ILE A 32 23.43 -0.93 -12.32
N LEU A 33 23.76 -1.11 -11.02
CA LEU A 33 22.87 -1.79 -10.09
C LEU A 33 21.54 -1.04 -9.88
N SER A 34 21.60 0.29 -9.73
CA SER A 34 20.40 1.12 -9.51
C SER A 34 19.47 1.15 -10.73
N ALA A 35 20.02 1.13 -11.95
CA ALA A 35 19.24 1.13 -13.18
C ALA A 35 18.30 -0.09 -13.27
N VAL A 36 18.71 -1.25 -12.76
CA VAL A 36 17.89 -2.47 -12.72
C VAL A 36 17.06 -2.55 -11.44
N ALA A 37 17.63 -2.18 -10.29
CA ALA A 37 16.97 -2.34 -8.99
C ALA A 37 15.77 -1.41 -8.82
N VAL A 38 15.84 -0.15 -9.27
CA VAL A 38 14.77 0.85 -9.10
C VAL A 38 13.46 0.43 -9.77
N PRO A 39 13.39 0.06 -11.07
CA PRO A 39 12.13 -0.33 -11.69
C PRO A 39 11.53 -1.59 -11.06
N ILE A 40 12.36 -2.57 -10.68
CA ILE A 40 11.91 -3.79 -10.00
C ILE A 40 11.30 -3.45 -8.65
N TYR A 41 11.99 -2.64 -7.84
CA TYR A 41 11.50 -2.20 -6.54
C TYR A 41 10.16 -1.45 -6.65
N LEU A 42 10.03 -0.55 -7.63
CA LEU A 42 8.77 0.17 -7.86
C LEU A 42 7.63 -0.78 -8.25
N ASN A 43 7.90 -1.80 -9.06
CA ASN A 43 6.89 -2.80 -9.42
C ASN A 43 6.49 -3.68 -8.23
N GLN A 44 7.46 -4.14 -7.43
CA GLN A 44 7.20 -4.90 -6.21
C GLN A 44 6.35 -4.10 -5.22
N ARG A 45 6.63 -2.79 -5.07
CA ARG A 45 5.86 -1.91 -4.20
C ARG A 45 4.40 -1.79 -4.66
N LYS A 46 4.16 -1.66 -5.98
CA LYS A 46 2.81 -1.68 -6.56
C LYS A 46 2.09 -3.00 -6.34
N ALA A 47 2.79 -4.13 -6.52
CA ALA A 47 2.23 -5.45 -6.25
C ALA A 47 1.85 -5.62 -4.77
N ALA A 48 2.69 -5.13 -3.85
CA ALA A 48 2.41 -5.14 -2.42
C ALA A 48 1.15 -4.33 -2.09
N TRP A 49 1.01 -3.10 -2.61
CA TRP A 49 -0.20 -2.29 -2.42
C TRP A 49 -1.46 -2.98 -2.95
N ASN A 50 -1.40 -3.57 -4.15
CA ASN A 50 -2.53 -4.34 -4.69
C ASN A 50 -2.91 -5.53 -3.79
N SER A 51 -1.91 -6.25 -3.28
CA SER A 51 -2.13 -7.36 -2.35
C SER A 51 -2.77 -6.90 -1.04
N THR A 52 -2.35 -5.74 -0.52
CA THR A 52 -2.94 -5.15 0.69
C THR A 52 -4.40 -4.80 0.47
N ILE A 53 -4.74 -4.15 -0.65
CA ILE A 53 -6.14 -3.83 -0.97
C ILE A 53 -6.99 -5.10 -1.03
N GLN A 54 -6.54 -6.14 -1.74
CA GLN A 54 -7.29 -7.39 -1.86
C GLN A 54 -7.49 -8.07 -0.49
N SER A 55 -6.46 -8.05 0.36
CA SER A 55 -6.56 -8.58 1.72
C SER A 55 -7.58 -7.80 2.56
N ASP A 56 -7.55 -6.47 2.52
CA ASP A 56 -8.48 -5.62 3.27
C ASP A 56 -9.92 -5.82 2.79
N VAL A 57 -10.14 -5.88 1.47
CA VAL A 57 -11.45 -6.18 0.88
C VAL A 57 -11.97 -7.54 1.35
N LYS A 58 -11.11 -8.57 1.35
CA LYS A 58 -11.49 -9.91 1.82
C LYS A 58 -11.78 -9.93 3.32
N ASN A 59 -10.96 -9.25 4.13
CA ASN A 59 -11.19 -9.16 5.57
C ASN A 59 -12.48 -8.42 5.88
N ALA A 60 -12.76 -7.32 5.15
CA ALA A 60 -14.00 -6.58 5.25
C ALA A 60 -15.22 -7.44 4.90
N SER A 61 -15.14 -8.30 3.88
CA SER A 61 -16.24 -9.21 3.56
C SER A 61 -16.54 -10.15 4.72
N LEU A 62 -15.51 -10.73 5.35
CA LEU A 62 -15.71 -11.61 6.52
C LEU A 62 -16.42 -10.88 7.68
N VAL A 63 -16.06 -9.63 7.92
CA VAL A 63 -16.68 -8.78 8.95
C VAL A 63 -18.15 -8.50 8.61
N VAL A 64 -18.46 -8.16 7.35
CA VAL A 64 -19.85 -7.95 6.90
C VAL A 64 -20.66 -9.24 7.00
N GLU A 65 -20.14 -10.39 6.57
CA GLU A 65 -20.83 -11.68 6.69
C GLU A 65 -21.13 -12.04 8.16
N THR A 66 -20.20 -11.73 9.06
CA THR A 66 -20.38 -11.93 10.50
C THR A 66 -21.50 -11.04 11.02
N ALA A 67 -21.54 -9.77 10.61
CA ALA A 67 -22.62 -8.85 10.97
C ALA A 67 -23.97 -9.30 10.38
N MET A 68 -24.01 -9.76 9.12
CA MET A 68 -25.21 -10.28 8.47
C MET A 68 -25.76 -11.50 9.20
N THR A 69 -24.90 -12.39 9.69
CA THR A 69 -25.33 -13.56 10.49
C THR A 69 -26.10 -13.13 11.74
N ALA A 70 -25.66 -12.06 12.41
CA ALA A 70 -26.38 -11.48 13.55
C ALA A 70 -27.66 -10.71 13.14
N ASN A 71 -27.76 -10.28 11.88
CA ASN A 71 -28.88 -9.52 11.32
C ASN A 71 -29.76 -10.36 10.38
N ASN A 72 -30.04 -11.61 10.76
CA ASN A 72 -30.92 -12.54 10.02
C ASN A 72 -30.51 -12.76 8.53
N GLY A 73 -29.22 -12.75 8.24
CA GLY A 73 -28.67 -12.90 6.89
C GLY A 73 -28.88 -11.68 5.99
N LYS A 74 -29.19 -10.50 6.56
CA LYS A 74 -29.47 -9.28 5.80
C LYS A 74 -28.42 -8.21 6.02
N PHE A 75 -28.05 -7.56 4.92
CA PHE A 75 -27.24 -6.36 4.91
C PHE A 75 -28.08 -5.16 5.40
N ASP A 76 -27.58 -4.46 6.41
CA ASP A 76 -28.15 -3.21 6.90
C ASP A 76 -27.58 -2.02 6.11
N ASN A 77 -28.45 -1.11 5.66
CA ASN A 77 -28.02 0.09 4.95
C ASN A 77 -27.15 1.01 5.82
N GLY A 78 -27.26 0.93 7.15
CA GLY A 78 -26.40 1.63 8.10
C GLY A 78 -24.93 1.19 8.04
N TRP A 79 -24.61 0.08 7.39
CA TRP A 79 -23.24 -0.42 7.19
C TRP A 79 -22.63 0.04 5.87
N ALA A 80 -23.43 0.63 4.97
CA ALA A 80 -22.90 1.23 3.76
C ALA A 80 -22.15 2.51 4.10
N GLY A 81 -20.95 2.68 3.54
CA GLY A 81 -20.11 3.82 3.85
C GLY A 81 -18.68 3.68 3.37
N THR A 82 -17.90 4.73 3.64
CA THR A 82 -16.47 4.79 3.35
C THR A 82 -15.68 4.66 4.64
N TYR A 83 -14.75 3.72 4.67
CA TYR A 83 -13.89 3.39 5.80
C TYR A 83 -12.46 3.76 5.45
N SER A 84 -11.91 4.69 6.23
CA SER A 84 -10.53 5.18 6.12
C SER A 84 -9.56 4.27 6.89
N PRO A 85 -8.23 4.40 6.67
CA PRO A 85 -7.23 3.62 7.39
C PRO A 85 -7.41 3.62 8.90
N GLY A 86 -7.24 2.46 9.52
CA GLY A 86 -7.42 2.24 10.94
C GLY A 86 -8.58 1.29 11.26
N LYS A 87 -9.01 1.33 12.51
CA LYS A 87 -10.09 0.50 13.05
C LYS A 87 -11.36 1.34 13.18
N ALA A 88 -12.47 0.83 12.67
CA ALA A 88 -13.76 1.51 12.75
C ALA A 88 -14.89 0.49 12.92
N LYS A 89 -15.95 0.85 13.66
CA LYS A 89 -17.18 0.05 13.66
C LYS A 89 -17.78 0.01 12.26
N LEU A 90 -18.37 -1.12 11.88
CA LEU A 90 -19.14 -1.29 10.66
C LEU A 90 -20.49 -0.57 10.80
N GLY A 91 -20.47 0.76 10.68
CA GLY A 91 -21.67 1.57 10.77
C GLY A 91 -22.41 1.37 12.10
N THR A 92 -23.64 0.87 12.03
CA THR A 92 -24.50 0.54 13.19
C THR A 92 -24.20 -0.81 13.85
N SER A 93 -23.33 -1.65 13.25
CA SER A 93 -22.94 -2.94 13.82
C SER A 93 -21.89 -2.82 14.93
N ASP A 94 -21.83 -3.81 15.82
CA ASP A 94 -20.76 -3.95 16.81
C ASP A 94 -19.48 -4.58 16.26
N GLN A 95 -19.51 -5.06 15.01
CA GLN A 95 -18.32 -5.56 14.34
C GLN A 95 -17.39 -4.42 13.90
N GLU A 96 -16.07 -4.68 13.90
CA GLU A 96 -15.04 -3.70 13.55
C GLU A 96 -14.36 -4.09 12.24
N ILE A 97 -14.27 -3.13 11.31
CA ILE A 97 -13.42 -3.25 10.12
C ILE A 97 -12.05 -2.66 10.43
N THR A 98 -11.00 -3.36 10.02
CA THR A 98 -9.62 -2.85 10.03
C THR A 98 -9.19 -2.58 8.60
N VAL A 99 -8.73 -1.36 8.33
CA VAL A 99 -8.26 -0.91 7.02
C VAL A 99 -6.79 -0.55 7.13
N SER A 100 -5.98 -1.08 6.22
CA SER A 100 -4.55 -0.84 6.16
C SER A 100 -4.23 0.61 5.81
N LYS A 101 -3.00 1.05 6.11
CA LYS A 101 -2.52 2.38 5.76
C LYS A 101 -2.68 2.64 4.25
N ASP A 102 -3.14 3.85 3.92
CA ASP A 102 -3.35 4.39 2.58
C ASP A 102 -4.45 3.72 1.73
N VAL A 103 -5.08 2.66 2.27
CA VAL A 103 -6.26 1.99 1.70
C VAL A 103 -7.55 2.67 2.15
N THR A 104 -8.51 2.76 1.26
CA THR A 104 -9.89 3.15 1.54
C THR A 104 -10.82 2.04 1.10
N ILE A 105 -11.73 1.63 1.98
CA ILE A 105 -12.77 0.64 1.71
C ILE A 105 -14.11 1.36 1.57
N VAL A 106 -14.87 1.06 0.52
CA VAL A 106 -16.24 1.51 0.33
C VAL A 106 -17.14 0.29 0.35
N ILE A 107 -18.07 0.25 1.28
CA ILE A 107 -19.11 -0.79 1.35
C ILE A 107 -20.40 -0.18 0.83
N ALA A 108 -21.03 -0.85 -0.12
CA ALA A 108 -22.31 -0.43 -0.69
C ALA A 108 -23.31 -1.58 -0.67
N LYS A 109 -24.58 -1.23 -0.44
CA LYS A 109 -25.70 -2.16 -0.58
C LYS A 109 -25.81 -2.62 -2.04
N GLY A 110 -26.11 -3.89 -2.24
CA GLY A 110 -26.45 -4.45 -3.55
C GLY A 110 -27.88 -4.13 -3.97
N ALA A 111 -28.39 -4.85 -4.97
CA ALA A 111 -29.75 -4.66 -5.49
C ALA A 111 -30.85 -4.91 -4.44
N ASP A 112 -30.56 -5.75 -3.44
CA ASP A 112 -31.47 -6.12 -2.36
C ASP A 112 -30.74 -6.11 -1.01
N SER A 113 -31.39 -6.59 0.06
CA SER A 113 -30.78 -6.70 1.39
C SER A 113 -29.97 -7.98 1.58
N ASN A 114 -29.82 -8.83 0.56
CA ASN A 114 -29.02 -10.04 0.66
C ASN A 114 -27.65 -9.85 0.02
N ASN A 115 -27.49 -8.82 -0.79
CA ASN A 115 -26.27 -8.55 -1.53
C ASN A 115 -25.60 -7.23 -1.12
N TYR A 116 -24.29 -7.18 -1.25
CA TYR A 116 -23.46 -6.00 -1.02
C TYR A 116 -22.19 -6.07 -1.87
N THR A 117 -21.55 -4.93 -2.05
CA THR A 117 -20.24 -4.84 -2.67
C THR A 117 -19.26 -4.14 -1.74
N ILE A 118 -17.99 -4.55 -1.82
CA ILE A 118 -16.89 -3.93 -1.09
C ILE A 118 -15.81 -3.55 -2.09
N THR A 119 -15.59 -2.25 -2.27
CA THR A 119 -14.57 -1.71 -3.16
C THR A 119 -13.41 -1.17 -2.36
N GLY A 120 -12.22 -1.73 -2.57
CA GLY A 120 -10.97 -1.23 -2.01
C GLY A 120 -10.17 -0.43 -3.04
N THR A 121 -9.63 0.70 -2.59
CA THR A 121 -8.68 1.51 -3.35
C THR A 121 -7.50 1.90 -2.49
N ASP A 122 -6.33 2.09 -3.08
CA ASP A 122 -5.16 2.64 -2.39
C ASP A 122 -4.81 4.01 -2.98
N SER A 123 -4.19 4.85 -2.16
CA SER A 123 -3.76 6.20 -2.57
C SER A 123 -2.50 6.18 -3.45
N ASN A 124 -1.73 5.08 -3.42
CA ASN A 124 -0.43 4.96 -4.06
C ASN A 124 -0.38 3.96 -5.23
N SER A 125 -1.28 2.96 -5.26
CA SER A 125 -1.26 1.84 -6.22
C SER A 125 -1.65 2.23 -7.66
N GLY A 126 -1.99 3.49 -7.89
CA GLY A 126 -2.27 4.05 -9.21
C GLY A 126 -3.75 3.92 -9.59
N THR A 127 -4.02 3.24 -10.71
CA THR A 127 -5.33 3.22 -11.40
C THR A 127 -6.13 1.95 -11.17
N LYS A 128 -5.82 1.14 -10.16
CA LYS A 128 -6.52 -0.13 -9.88
C LYS A 128 -7.39 -0.05 -8.63
N GLN A 129 -8.54 -0.72 -8.68
CA GLN A 129 -9.39 -0.98 -7.54
C GLN A 129 -9.84 -2.45 -7.54
N TYR A 130 -10.14 -2.97 -6.36
CA TYR A 130 -10.59 -4.35 -6.19
C TYR A 130 -11.98 -4.35 -5.57
N THR A 131 -12.92 -5.06 -6.18
CA THR A 131 -14.31 -5.11 -5.73
C THR A 131 -14.71 -6.54 -5.42
N TYR A 132 -15.07 -6.80 -4.17
CA TYR A 132 -15.80 -8.00 -3.78
C TYR A 132 -17.29 -7.81 -4.04
N ASP A 133 -17.91 -8.79 -4.68
CA ASP A 133 -19.36 -8.85 -4.90
C ASP A 133 -19.91 -10.10 -4.20
N SER A 134 -20.78 -9.90 -3.21
CA SER A 134 -21.34 -11.00 -2.42
C SER A 134 -22.26 -11.90 -3.25
N ALA A 135 -22.84 -11.42 -4.35
CA ALA A 135 -23.71 -12.22 -5.21
C ALA A 135 -22.93 -13.38 -5.88
N ASN A 136 -21.65 -13.14 -6.16
CA ASN A 136 -20.77 -14.08 -6.86
C ASN A 136 -19.65 -14.62 -5.95
N GLY A 137 -19.47 -14.06 -4.75
CA GLY A 137 -18.44 -14.44 -3.79
C GLY A 137 -17.01 -14.18 -4.27
N ALA A 138 -16.83 -13.32 -5.28
CA ALA A 138 -15.56 -13.14 -5.99
C ALA A 138 -15.03 -11.72 -5.87
N ILE A 139 -13.69 -11.58 -5.92
CA ILE A 139 -13.00 -10.29 -6.03
C ILE A 139 -12.63 -10.06 -7.49
N SER A 140 -13.06 -8.92 -8.05
CA SER A 140 -12.74 -8.49 -9.41
C SER A 140 -11.81 -7.27 -9.40
N GLU A 141 -10.94 -7.18 -10.40
CA GLU A 141 -10.10 -6.01 -10.63
C GLU A 141 -10.77 -5.08 -11.65
N SER A 142 -10.77 -3.78 -11.37
CA SER A 142 -11.22 -2.76 -12.31
C SER A 142 -10.35 -1.49 -12.24
N ALA A 143 -10.53 -0.60 -13.21
CA ALA A 143 -9.87 0.69 -13.18
C ALA A 143 -10.47 1.56 -12.05
N LYS A 144 -9.61 2.11 -11.20
CA LYS A 144 -9.97 3.16 -10.24
C LYS A 144 -10.42 4.40 -11.01
N ALA A 145 -11.62 4.89 -10.73
CA ALA A 145 -12.09 6.14 -11.31
C ALA A 145 -11.10 7.28 -11.00
N ALA A 146 -10.75 8.08 -12.00
CA ALA A 146 -9.93 9.26 -11.79
C ALA A 146 -10.66 10.20 -10.82
N ALA A 147 -9.96 10.68 -9.78
CA ALA A 147 -10.50 11.77 -8.97
C ALA A 147 -10.83 12.94 -9.90
N PRO A 148 -12.00 13.60 -9.76
CA PRO A 148 -12.32 14.75 -10.59
C PRO A 148 -11.19 15.76 -10.50
N ALA A 149 -10.71 16.26 -11.65
CA ALA A 149 -9.69 17.29 -11.68
C ALA A 149 -10.12 18.43 -10.75
N LYS A 150 -9.28 18.74 -9.76
CA LYS A 150 -9.53 19.87 -8.87
C LYS A 150 -9.65 21.13 -9.75
N PRO A 151 -10.68 21.98 -9.56
CA PRO A 151 -10.89 23.16 -10.40
C PRO A 151 -9.70 24.11 -10.38
#